data_AF-A0A7S1CG64-F1
#
_entry.id   AF-A0A7S1CG64-F1
#
_cell.length_a   1.000
_cell.length_b   1.000
_cell.length_c   1.000
_cell.angle_alpha   90.00
_cell.angle_beta   90.00
_cell.angle_gamma   90.00
#
_symmetry.space_group_name_H-M   'P 1'
#
loop_
_entity.id
_entity.type
_entity.pdbx_description
1 polymer ?
#
loop_
_entity_poly.entity_id
_entity_poly.type
_entity_poly.pdbx_seq_one_letter_code
_entity_poly.pdbx_strand_id
1 'polypeptide(L)'
;ARSCCPASVMSLLTVVLRGATAAYGALLLYGLAAASLDDARRGLAVAFPDLGVPILETGYADDCTLGWESFSRVVFDLYFVVHTLGWAAMALVVNDFWLCCALGVWCEVVEVAFRDWLPNFYECWFDTAFDMLVCNPLGIAAGCWAATRLCGMPQESLLG
;
A
#
# COMPACT_ATOMS: atom_id res chain seq x y z
N ALA A 1 -1.44 9.72 -31.36
CA ALA A 1 -1.74 9.03 -30.09
C ALA A 1 -0.47 8.29 -29.66
N ARG A 2 0.16 8.71 -28.56
CA ARG A 2 1.34 8.02 -28.03
C ARG A 2 0.83 6.88 -27.15
N SER A 3 0.77 5.68 -27.70
CA SER A 3 0.44 4.47 -26.94
C SER A 3 1.62 4.14 -26.03
N CYS A 4 1.55 4.56 -24.77
CA CYS A 4 2.56 4.23 -23.73
C CYS A 4 2.64 2.73 -23.43
N CYS A 5 1.61 1.95 -23.78
CA CYS A 5 1.65 0.49 -23.69
C CYS A 5 0.68 -0.15 -24.70
N PRO A 6 1.00 -1.30 -25.31
CA PRO A 6 0.04 -2.05 -26.13
C PRO A 6 -1.19 -2.43 -25.30
N ALA A 7 -2.39 -2.35 -25.88
CA ALA A 7 -3.64 -2.71 -25.19
C ALA A 7 -3.61 -4.14 -24.61
N SER A 8 -2.88 -5.05 -25.25
CA SER A 8 -2.64 -6.42 -24.76
C SER A 8 -1.82 -6.45 -23.47
N VAL A 9 -0.83 -5.58 -23.33
CA VAL A 9 0.03 -5.48 -22.13
C VAL A 9 -0.76 -4.88 -20.97
N MET A 10 -1.56 -3.85 -21.21
CA MET A 10 -2.44 -3.27 -20.17
C MET A 10 -3.52 -4.27 -19.72
N SER A 11 -4.08 -5.04 -20.65
CA SER A 11 -5.06 -6.07 -20.31
C SER A 11 -4.43 -7.17 -19.46
N LEU A 12 -3.23 -7.64 -19.80
CA LEU A 12 -2.52 -8.65 -19.03
C LEU A 12 -2.15 -8.12 -17.65
N LEU A 13 -1.61 -6.91 -17.57
CA LEU A 13 -1.26 -6.25 -16.31
C LEU A 13 -2.48 -6.11 -15.40
N THR A 14 -3.61 -5.69 -15.95
CA THR A 14 -4.87 -5.56 -15.20
C THR A 14 -5.34 -6.91 -14.64
N VAL A 15 -5.26 -7.98 -15.44
CA VAL A 15 -5.65 -9.33 -14.97
C VAL A 15 -4.73 -9.81 -13.85
N VAL A 16 -3.42 -9.65 -14.01
CA VAL A 16 -2.43 -10.03 -12.98
C VAL A 16 -2.66 -9.24 -11.70
N LEU A 17 -2.83 -7.92 -11.80
CA LEU A 17 -3.03 -7.06 -10.63
C LEU A 17 -4.33 -7.36 -9.91
N ARG A 18 -5.45 -7.58 -10.63
CA ARG A 18 -6.71 -8.00 -10.00
C ARG A 18 -6.57 -9.35 -9.29
N GLY A 19 -5.87 -10.31 -9.90
CA GLY A 19 -5.58 -11.59 -9.28
C GLY A 19 -4.73 -11.45 -8.02
N ALA A 20 -3.69 -10.62 -8.06
CA ALA A 20 -2.83 -10.32 -6.92
C ALA A 20 -3.60 -9.62 -5.79
N THR A 21 -4.42 -8.62 -6.09
CA THR A 21 -5.27 -7.93 -5.10
C THR A 21 -6.27 -8.89 -4.46
N ALA A 22 -6.91 -9.77 -5.24
CA ALA A 22 -7.85 -10.76 -4.70
C ALA A 22 -7.14 -11.78 -3.80
N ALA A 23 -5.95 -12.26 -4.19
CA ALA A 23 -5.14 -13.16 -3.39
C ALA A 23 -4.67 -12.49 -2.09
N TYR A 24 -4.20 -11.24 -2.16
CA TYR A 24 -3.82 -10.45 -1.00
C TYR A 24 -5.00 -10.25 -0.04
N GLY A 25 -6.18 -9.87 -0.56
CA GLY A 25 -7.40 -9.74 0.24
C GLY A 25 -7.80 -11.06 0.92
N ALA A 26 -7.70 -12.19 0.22
CA ALA A 26 -7.98 -13.50 0.82
C ALA A 26 -6.99 -13.86 1.93
N LEU A 27 -5.71 -13.51 1.78
CA LEU A 27 -4.69 -13.69 2.83
C LEU A 27 -4.97 -12.80 4.04
N LEU A 28 -5.37 -11.55 3.84
CA LEU A 28 -5.76 -10.65 4.95
C LEU A 28 -6.98 -11.20 5.71
N LEU A 29 -8.01 -11.67 4.99
CA LEU A 29 -9.18 -12.29 5.61
C LEU A 29 -8.82 -13.57 6.38
N TYR A 30 -7.92 -14.39 5.82
CA TYR A 30 -7.38 -15.55 6.52
C TYR A 30 -6.65 -15.15 7.81
N GLY A 31 -5.82 -14.11 7.74
CA GLY A 31 -5.15 -13.52 8.91
C GLY A 31 -6.14 -13.09 9.97
N LEU A 32 -7.14 -12.26 9.61
CA LEU A 32 -8.18 -11.81 10.53
C LEU A 32 -9.01 -12.95 11.14
N ALA A 33 -9.17 -14.06 10.42
CA ALA A 33 -9.89 -15.23 10.90
C ALA A 33 -9.06 -16.15 11.80
N ALA A 34 -7.73 -15.99 11.84
CA ALA A 34 -6.87 -16.79 12.70
C ALA A 34 -7.02 -16.36 14.17
N ALA A 35 -7.04 -17.33 15.08
CA ALA A 35 -7.17 -17.07 16.52
C ALA A 35 -5.90 -16.47 17.13
N SER A 36 -4.74 -16.70 16.50
CA SER A 36 -3.45 -16.16 16.91
C SER A 36 -2.48 -16.08 15.72
N LEU A 37 -1.43 -15.28 15.86
CA LEU A 37 -0.34 -15.19 14.88
C LEU A 37 0.35 -16.53 14.66
N ASP A 38 0.50 -17.34 15.72
CA ASP A 38 1.09 -18.68 15.62
C ASP A 38 0.19 -19.65 14.84
N ASP A 39 -1.12 -19.55 14.99
CA ASP A 39 -2.06 -20.38 14.22
C ASP A 39 -2.09 -19.97 12.75
N ALA A 40 -1.99 -18.67 12.46
CA ALA A 40 -1.82 -18.17 11.10
C ALA A 40 -0.52 -18.69 10.46
N ARG A 41 0.61 -18.62 11.18
CA ARG A 41 1.91 -19.15 10.72
C ARG A 41 1.85 -20.65 10.46
N ARG A 42 1.24 -21.43 11.37
CA ARG A 42 1.07 -22.88 11.20
C ARG A 42 0.21 -23.22 9.98
N GLY A 43 -0.90 -22.52 9.75
CA GLY A 43 -1.74 -22.79 8.60
C GLY A 43 -1.09 -22.41 7.26
N LEU A 44 -0.30 -21.31 7.22
CA LEU A 44 0.55 -21.00 6.06
C LEU A 44 1.59 -22.09 5.80
N ALA A 45 2.21 -22.62 6.85
CA ALA A 45 3.21 -23.69 6.75
C ALA A 45 2.64 -25.01 6.17
N VAL A 46 1.33 -25.25 6.31
CA VAL A 46 0.66 -26.42 5.69
C VAL A 46 0.68 -26.34 4.16
N ALA A 47 0.46 -25.14 3.61
CA ALA A 47 0.46 -24.92 2.16
C ALA A 47 1.87 -24.68 1.61
N PHE A 48 2.73 -24.02 2.39
CA PHE A 48 4.08 -23.65 2.00
C PHE A 48 5.06 -23.94 3.16
N PRO A 49 5.79 -25.07 3.12
CA PRO A 49 6.62 -25.53 4.25
C PRO A 49 7.73 -24.55 4.67
N ASP A 50 8.17 -23.69 3.76
CA ASP A 50 9.20 -22.68 4.01
C ASP A 50 8.63 -21.41 4.69
N LEU A 51 7.32 -21.26 4.77
CA LEU A 51 6.64 -20.16 5.47
C LEU A 51 6.37 -20.52 6.94
N GLY A 52 6.10 -19.49 7.76
CA GLY A 52 5.73 -19.66 9.17
C GLY A 52 6.87 -19.50 10.17
N VAL A 53 8.06 -19.12 9.71
CA VAL A 53 9.17 -18.72 10.57
C VAL A 53 9.02 -17.25 11.01
N PRO A 54 9.53 -16.86 12.21
CA PRO A 54 9.60 -15.46 12.60
C PRO A 54 10.43 -14.67 11.60
N ILE A 55 9.92 -13.52 11.16
CA ILE A 55 10.67 -12.55 10.38
C ILE A 55 11.27 -11.49 11.31
N LEU A 56 12.34 -10.83 10.87
CA LEU A 56 12.89 -9.70 11.61
C LEU A 56 11.85 -8.56 11.57
N GLU A 57 11.23 -8.30 12.71
CA GLU A 57 10.20 -7.28 12.90
C GLU A 57 10.81 -6.13 13.71
N THR A 58 10.76 -4.91 13.17
CA THR A 58 11.25 -3.69 13.82
C THR A 58 10.06 -2.77 14.02
N GLY A 59 9.83 -2.29 15.25
CA GLY A 59 8.87 -1.22 15.49
C GLY A 59 9.48 0.13 15.14
N TYR A 60 8.69 1.03 14.54
CA TYR A 60 9.15 2.38 14.16
C TYR A 60 8.67 3.46 15.12
N ALA A 61 7.76 3.14 16.04
CA ALA A 61 7.21 4.08 17.02
C ALA A 61 7.98 4.14 18.36
N ASP A 62 9.31 4.27 18.31
CA ASP A 62 10.14 4.38 19.53
C ASP A 62 9.96 5.74 20.25
N ASP A 63 9.79 6.84 19.51
CA ASP A 63 9.51 8.18 20.03
C ASP A 63 8.47 8.90 19.16
N CYS A 64 7.24 8.99 19.68
CA CYS A 64 6.14 9.69 19.01
C CYS A 64 5.91 11.12 19.52
N THR A 65 6.91 11.72 20.17
CA THR A 65 6.87 13.14 20.51
C THR A 65 7.01 13.95 19.23
N LEU A 66 6.08 14.87 18.97
CA LEU A 66 6.14 15.72 17.78
C LEU A 66 7.28 16.74 17.91
N GLY A 67 8.45 16.38 17.40
CA GLY A 67 9.65 17.21 17.31
C GLY A 67 10.32 17.06 15.94
N TRP A 68 11.17 18.02 15.57
CA TRP A 68 11.86 17.99 14.27
C TRP A 68 12.69 16.72 14.07
N GLU A 69 13.36 16.24 15.12
CA GLU A 69 14.16 15.01 15.05
C GLU A 69 13.28 13.80 14.70
N SER A 70 12.21 13.57 15.45
CA SER A 70 11.29 12.44 15.26
C SER A 70 10.52 12.54 13.94
N PHE A 71 10.09 13.76 13.54
CA PHE A 71 9.40 13.99 12.27
C PHE A 71 10.33 13.83 11.05
N SER A 72 11.59 14.26 11.15
CA SER A 72 12.55 14.12 10.05
C SER A 72 12.85 12.67 9.70
N ARG A 73 12.72 11.74 10.67
CA ARG A 73 12.89 10.31 10.44
C ARG A 73 11.81 9.76 9.50
N VAL A 74 10.57 10.23 9.63
CA VAL A 74 9.46 9.86 8.73
C VAL A 74 9.64 10.49 7.34
N VAL A 75 9.94 11.79 7.28
CA VAL A 75 10.04 12.51 6.00
C VAL A 75 11.20 12.02 5.14
N PHE A 76 12.31 11.63 5.75
CA PHE A 76 13.51 11.16 5.05
C PHE A 76 13.67 9.63 5.07
N ASP A 77 12.60 8.90 5.38
CA ASP A 77 12.60 7.45 5.31
C ASP A 77 12.56 6.95 3.85
N LEU A 78 13.11 5.76 3.62
CA LEU A 78 12.84 4.97 2.43
C LEU A 78 11.34 4.73 2.25
N TYR A 79 10.58 4.56 3.34
CA TYR A 79 9.13 4.35 3.28
C TYR A 79 8.40 5.50 2.58
N PHE A 80 8.79 6.76 2.81
CA PHE A 80 8.28 7.91 2.06
C PHE A 80 8.39 7.72 0.54
N VAL A 81 9.57 7.30 0.08
CA VAL A 81 9.86 7.11 -1.35
C VAL A 81 9.05 5.93 -1.91
N VAL A 82 9.00 4.82 -1.16
CA VAL A 82 8.27 3.62 -1.57
C VAL A 82 6.77 3.88 -1.64
N HIS A 83 6.19 4.56 -0.65
CA HIS A 83 4.78 4.95 -0.66
C HIS A 83 4.47 5.88 -1.84
N THR A 84 5.25 6.96 -2.00
CA THR A 84 5.03 7.92 -3.09
C THR A 84 5.12 7.25 -4.47
N LEU A 85 6.14 6.41 -4.72
CA LEU A 85 6.29 5.70 -5.99
C LEU A 85 5.26 4.59 -6.17
N GLY A 86 4.93 3.86 -5.10
CA GLY A 86 3.91 2.82 -5.10
C GLY A 86 2.55 3.37 -5.47
N TRP A 87 2.16 4.50 -4.88
CA TRP A 87 0.92 5.20 -5.19
C TRP A 87 0.91 5.82 -6.58
N ALA A 88 2.04 6.31 -7.08
CA ALA A 88 2.15 6.74 -8.46
C ALA A 88 1.94 5.58 -9.45
N ALA A 89 2.52 4.41 -9.17
CA ALA A 89 2.30 3.21 -9.98
C ALA A 89 0.85 2.70 -9.88
N MET A 90 0.27 2.71 -8.68
CA MET A 90 -1.14 2.34 -8.46
C MET A 90 -2.07 3.27 -9.25
N ALA A 91 -1.85 4.58 -9.20
CA ALA A 91 -2.65 5.56 -9.93
C ALA A 91 -2.52 5.42 -11.46
N LEU A 92 -1.39 4.96 -11.98
CA LEU A 92 -1.26 4.63 -13.41
C LEU A 92 -2.10 3.42 -13.84
N VAL A 93 -2.32 2.46 -12.93
CA VAL A 93 -3.11 1.25 -13.19
C VAL A 93 -4.59 1.52 -13.00
N VAL A 94 -4.95 2.08 -11.84
CA VAL A 94 -6.34 2.32 -11.45
C VAL A 94 -6.93 3.50 -12.21
N ASN A 95 -6.10 4.51 -12.51
CA ASN A 95 -6.46 5.71 -13.29
C ASN A 95 -7.68 6.46 -12.74
N ASP A 96 -7.87 6.43 -11.42
CA ASP A 96 -8.91 7.13 -10.69
C ASP A 96 -8.31 7.69 -9.40
N PHE A 97 -8.22 9.01 -9.32
CA PHE A 97 -7.64 9.73 -8.19
C PHE A 97 -8.37 9.42 -6.87
N TRP A 98 -9.69 9.51 -6.86
CA TRP A 98 -10.48 9.39 -5.63
C TRP A 98 -10.53 7.94 -5.15
N LEU A 99 -10.63 6.99 -6.07
CA LEU A 99 -10.55 5.57 -5.73
C LEU A 99 -9.18 5.23 -5.14
N CYS A 100 -8.09 5.75 -5.71
CA CYS A 100 -6.75 5.58 -5.12
C CYS A 100 -6.66 6.19 -3.72
N CYS A 101 -7.20 7.39 -3.49
CA CYS A 101 -7.21 8.00 -2.16
C CYS A 101 -8.01 7.16 -1.15
N ALA A 102 -9.17 6.62 -1.55
CA ALA A 102 -9.97 5.74 -0.70
C ALA A 102 -9.25 4.42 -0.38
N LEU A 103 -8.55 3.85 -1.35
CA LEU A 103 -7.69 2.68 -1.13
C LEU A 103 -6.51 3.02 -0.20
N GLY A 104 -5.97 4.24 -0.27
CA GLY A 104 -4.94 4.72 0.65
C GLY A 104 -5.43 4.71 2.09
N VAL A 105 -6.59 5.31 2.35
CA VAL A 105 -7.20 5.27 3.69
C VAL A 105 -7.44 3.83 4.15
N TRP A 106 -7.87 2.93 3.26
CA TRP A 106 -8.06 1.53 3.61
C TRP A 106 -6.76 0.82 3.99
N CYS A 107 -5.65 1.09 3.31
CA CYS A 107 -4.33 0.54 3.66
C CYS A 107 -3.91 0.91 5.09
N GLU A 108 -4.06 2.18 5.46
CA GLU A 108 -3.74 2.66 6.82
C GLU A 108 -4.60 1.99 7.89
N VAL A 109 -5.90 1.76 7.59
CA VAL A 109 -6.80 1.04 8.50
C VAL A 109 -6.32 -0.41 8.69
N VAL A 110 -5.87 -1.05 7.62
CA VAL A 110 -5.29 -2.40 7.69
C VAL A 110 -4.02 -2.40 8.52
N GLU A 111 -3.11 -1.44 8.34
CA GLU A 111 -1.88 -1.33 9.12
C GLU A 111 -2.17 -1.17 10.62
N VAL A 112 -3.08 -0.28 10.98
CA VAL A 112 -3.53 -0.11 12.37
C VAL A 112 -4.17 -1.40 12.92
N ALA A 113 -4.95 -2.12 12.11
CA ALA A 113 -5.60 -3.36 12.54
C ALA A 113 -4.61 -4.51 12.75
N PHE A 114 -3.50 -4.54 12.01
CA PHE A 114 -2.51 -5.62 12.06
C PHE A 114 -1.23 -5.29 12.84
N ARG A 115 -1.08 -4.08 13.38
CA ARG A 115 0.13 -3.66 14.13
C ARG A 115 0.48 -4.55 15.34
N ASP A 116 -0.52 -5.16 15.97
CA ASP A 116 -0.31 -6.07 17.10
C ASP A 116 0.27 -7.42 16.66
N TRP A 117 0.11 -7.76 15.37
CA TRP A 117 0.58 -8.99 14.76
C TRP A 117 1.89 -8.78 13.99
N LEU A 118 2.09 -7.57 13.46
CA LEU A 118 3.24 -7.15 12.68
C LEU A 118 3.79 -5.86 13.31
N PRO A 119 4.81 -5.96 14.19
CA PRO A 119 5.44 -4.80 14.81
C PRO A 119 5.97 -3.77 13.80
N ASN A 120 6.24 -4.17 12.56
CA ASN A 120 6.60 -3.27 11.46
C ASN A 120 5.53 -2.20 11.16
N PHE A 121 4.25 -2.47 11.42
CA PHE A 121 3.17 -1.49 11.26
C PHE A 121 2.94 -0.64 12.51
N TYR A 122 3.80 -0.78 13.52
CA TYR A 122 3.72 0.01 14.73
C TYR A 122 4.44 1.34 14.52
N GLU A 123 3.68 2.32 14.03
CA GLU A 123 4.13 3.66 13.64
C GLU A 123 3.49 4.75 14.50
N CYS A 124 4.09 5.95 14.48
CA CYS A 124 3.57 7.10 15.19
C CYS A 124 2.36 7.70 14.46
N TRP A 125 1.45 8.33 15.22
CA TRP A 125 0.22 8.91 14.64
C TRP A 125 0.48 9.95 13.52
N PHE A 126 1.61 10.65 13.59
CA PHE A 126 1.98 11.65 12.59
C PHE A 126 2.50 11.03 11.30
N ASP A 127 2.90 9.74 11.32
CA ASP A 127 3.30 8.98 10.15
C ASP A 127 2.06 8.65 9.30
N THR A 128 1.09 7.97 9.92
CA THR A 128 -0.26 7.73 9.34
C THR A 128 -0.89 9.03 8.80
N ALA A 129 -0.76 10.14 9.53
CA ALA A 129 -1.27 11.43 9.07
C ALA A 129 -0.49 11.97 7.85
N PHE A 130 0.82 11.79 7.83
CA PHE A 130 1.69 12.22 6.73
C PHE A 130 1.47 11.37 5.48
N ASP A 131 1.27 10.06 5.63
CA ASP A 131 0.98 9.17 4.51
C ASP A 131 -0.38 9.47 3.90
N MET A 132 -1.43 9.64 4.72
CA MET A 132 -2.77 10.01 4.23
C MET A 132 -2.82 11.39 3.56
N LEU A 133 -2.09 12.38 4.07
CA LEU A 133 -2.22 13.78 3.64
C LEU A 133 -1.17 14.21 2.62
N VAL A 134 -0.02 13.55 2.59
CA VAL A 134 1.14 13.97 1.80
C VAL A 134 1.64 12.85 0.89
N CYS A 135 2.20 11.75 1.42
CA CYS A 135 2.88 10.74 0.60
C CYS A 135 1.94 10.12 -0.45
N ASN A 136 0.78 9.64 0.02
CA ASN A 136 -0.16 8.92 -0.82
C ASN A 136 -0.79 9.89 -1.84
N PRO A 137 -1.35 11.05 -1.44
CA PRO A 137 -1.89 12.02 -2.40
C PRO A 137 -0.84 12.54 -3.40
N LEU A 138 0.41 12.75 -2.96
CA LEU A 138 1.50 13.19 -3.84
C LEU A 138 1.81 12.15 -4.92
N GLY A 139 1.94 10.88 -4.53
CA GLY A 139 2.14 9.76 -5.44
C GLY A 139 0.99 9.63 -6.42
N ILE A 140 -0.25 9.61 -5.91
CA ILE A 140 -1.47 9.50 -6.73
C ILE A 140 -1.54 10.65 -7.74
N ALA A 141 -1.34 11.90 -7.30
CA ALA A 141 -1.37 13.06 -8.18
C ALA A 141 -0.31 12.97 -9.29
N ALA A 142 0.90 12.52 -8.96
CA ALA A 142 1.98 12.33 -9.94
C ALA A 142 1.62 11.23 -10.96
N GLY A 143 1.05 10.10 -10.51
CA GLY A 143 0.60 9.00 -11.36
C GLY A 143 -0.54 9.42 -12.29
N CYS A 144 -1.57 10.09 -11.77
CA CYS A 144 -2.68 10.64 -12.56
C CYS A 144 -2.19 11.67 -13.59
N TRP A 145 -1.28 12.57 -13.19
CA TRP A 145 -0.66 13.52 -14.11
C TRP A 145 0.09 12.81 -15.24
N ALA A 146 0.88 11.78 -14.91
CA ALA A 146 1.61 10.98 -15.89
C ALA A 146 0.64 10.23 -16.83
N ALA A 147 -0.42 9.62 -16.30
CA ALA A 147 -1.47 8.97 -17.08
C ALA A 147 -2.11 9.93 -18.10
N THR A 148 -2.49 11.13 -17.67
CA THR A 148 -3.12 12.11 -18.56
C THR A 148 -2.14 12.72 -19.55
N ARG A 149 -0.93 13.08 -19.13
CA ARG A 149 0.03 13.82 -19.98
C ARG A 149 0.88 12.93 -20.88
N LEU A 150 1.28 11.76 -20.40
CA LEU A 150 2.15 10.85 -21.14
C LEU A 150 1.33 9.82 -21.93
N CYS A 151 0.30 9.25 -21.30
CA CYS A 151 -0.51 8.18 -21.89
C CYS A 151 -1.80 8.69 -22.57
N GLY A 152 -2.20 9.94 -22.32
CA GLY A 152 -3.45 10.50 -22.86
C GLY A 152 -4.71 9.86 -22.26
N MET A 153 -4.62 9.28 -21.06
CA MET A 153 -5.74 8.65 -20.38
C MET A 153 -6.55 9.72 -19.62
N PRO A 154 -7.83 9.95 -19.96
CA PRO A 154 -8.68 10.83 -19.18
C PRO A 154 -8.89 10.24 -17.78
N GLN A 155 -9.01 11.10 -16.78
CA GLN A 155 -9.43 10.69 -15.45
C GLN A 155 -10.94 10.49 -15.48
N GLU A 156 -11.40 9.29 -15.19
CA GLU A 156 -12.80 8.98 -14.94
C GLU A 156 -12.88 8.50 -13.50
N SER A 157 -13.68 9.21 -12.70
CA SER A 157 -13.78 8.95 -11.28
C SER A 157 -15.05 8.18 -10.98
N LEU A 158 -14.91 7.01 -10.36
CA LEU A 158 -16.01 6.22 -9.85
C LEU A 158 -16.68 6.90 -8.63
N LEU A 159 -15.93 7.75 -7.92
CA LEU A 159 -16.36 8.39 -6.67
C LEU A 159 -16.71 9.88 -6.83
N GLY A 160 -16.65 10.45 -8.04
CA GLY A 160 -17.01 11.85 -8.36
C GLY A 160 -16.10 12.54 -9.35
#